data_AF-A0A2N3Y553-F1
#
_entry.id   AF-A0A2N3Y553-F1
#
_cell.length_a   1.000
_cell.length_b   1.000
_cell.length_c   1.000
_cell.angle_alpha   90.00
_cell.angle_beta   90.00
_cell.angle_gamma   90.00
#
_symmetry.space_group_name_H-M   'P 1'
#
loop_
_entity.id
_entity.type
_entity.pdbx_description
1 polymer ?
#
loop_
_entity_poly.entity_id
_entity_poly.type
_entity_poly.pdbx_seq_one_letter_code
_entity_poly.pdbx_strand_id
1 'polypeptide(L)' 'MSQPQAQQRYFWLPVPDESSSYGLVRHAFAGTRLDAGTADEAFCGNTFALANPSEMDWIHAKTCQDCNTLLKEMKGWPR' A
#
# COMPACT_ATOMS: atom_id res chain seq x y z
N MET A 1 -8.53 15.49 -25.94
CA MET A 1 -9.15 15.90 -24.66
C MET A 1 -8.39 15.20 -23.56
N SER A 2 -7.38 15.86 -22.99
CA SER A 2 -6.62 15.28 -21.88
C SER A 2 -7.46 15.44 -20.63
N GLN A 3 -8.02 14.33 -20.13
CA GLN A 3 -8.67 14.31 -18.82
C GLN A 3 -7.69 14.88 -17.79
N PRO A 4 -8.13 15.72 -16.83
CA PRO A 4 -7.27 16.07 -15.71
C PRO A 4 -6.80 14.75 -15.11
N GLN A 5 -5.49 14.55 -14.99
CA GLN A 5 -4.93 13.40 -14.30
C GLN A 5 -5.49 13.44 -12.88
N ALA A 6 -6.60 12.74 -12.62
CA ALA A 6 -7.11 12.56 -11.29
C ALA A 6 -5.95 11.95 -10.53
N GLN A 7 -5.36 12.73 -9.62
CA GLN A 7 -4.15 12.35 -8.91
C GLN A 7 -4.45 11.02 -8.23
N GLN A 8 -3.88 9.94 -8.75
CA GLN A 8 -4.23 8.59 -8.34
C GLN A 8 -4.01 8.50 -6.83
N ARG A 9 -5.09 8.27 -6.09
CA ARG A 9 -5.03 8.16 -4.63
C ARG A 9 -4.44 6.80 -4.29
N TYR A 10 -3.71 6.78 -3.19
CA TYR A 10 -3.19 5.55 -2.63
C TYR A 10 -3.54 5.52 -1.15
N PHE A 11 -3.94 4.36 -0.65
CA PHE A 11 -4.06 4.10 0.76
C PHE A 11 -3.02 3.06 1.18
N TRP A 12 -2.53 3.20 2.40
CA TRP A 12 -1.62 2.23 2.98
C TRP A 12 -2.41 1.26 3.83
N LEU A 13 -2.00 -0.01 3.90
CA LEU A 13 -2.66 -0.99 4.74
C LEU A 13 -1.69 -2.09 5.19
N PRO A 14 -1.60 -2.38 6.51
CA PRO A 14 -1.01 -3.61 7.01
C PRO A 14 -1.76 -4.84 6.50
N VAL A 15 -1.04 -5.71 5.80
CA VAL A 15 -1.55 -6.98 5.26
C VAL A 15 -0.58 -8.11 5.60
N PRO A 16 -1.06 -9.36 5.67
CA PRO A 16 -0.22 -10.55 5.83
C PRO A 16 0.88 -10.58 4.78
N ASP A 17 2.12 -10.66 5.24
CA ASP A 17 3.30 -10.70 4.41
C ASP A 17 4.42 -11.44 5.15
N GLU A 18 4.82 -12.57 4.59
CA GLU A 18 5.83 -13.48 5.15
C GLU A 18 7.25 -12.90 5.10
N SER A 19 7.48 -11.80 4.39
CA SER A 19 8.77 -11.10 4.40
C SER A 19 9.09 -10.40 5.72
N SER A 20 8.09 -10.24 6.61
CA SER A 20 8.24 -9.58 7.92
C SER A 20 8.19 -10.58 9.06
N SER A 21 9.07 -10.40 10.05
CA SER A 21 9.07 -11.19 11.28
C SER A 21 7.82 -10.99 12.16
N TYR A 22 7.10 -9.87 11.98
CA TYR A 22 5.82 -9.63 12.64
C TYR A 22 4.63 -10.27 11.90
N GLY A 23 4.85 -10.76 10.67
CA GLY A 23 3.82 -11.36 9.83
C GLY A 23 2.93 -10.36 9.09
N LEU A 24 3.09 -9.05 9.34
CA LEU A 24 2.41 -7.98 8.60
C LEU A 24 3.40 -6.97 8.03
N VAL A 25 3.09 -6.45 6.85
CA VAL A 25 3.76 -5.32 6.18
C VAL A 25 2.72 -4.35 5.69
N ARG A 26 3.01 -3.06 5.79
CA ARG A 26 2.16 -1.99 5.28
C ARG A 26 2.47 -1.73 3.81
N HIS A 27 1.57 -2.17 2.94
CA HIS A 27 1.63 -1.98 1.50
C HIS A 27 0.77 -0.81 1.05
N ALA A 28 1.04 -0.26 -0.14
CA ALA A 28 0.25 0.81 -0.73
C ALA A 28 -0.64 0.24 -1.84
N PHE A 29 -1.91 0.61 -1.85
CA PHE A 29 -2.92 0.15 -2.81
C PHE A 29 -3.55 1.36 -3.49
N ALA A 30 -3.96 1.21 -4.75
CA ALA A 30 -4.61 2.29 -5.49
C ALA A 30 -6.06 2.52 -5.02
N GLY A 31 -6.54 3.76 -5.11
CA GLY A 31 -7.92 4.12 -4.77
C GLY A 31 -8.13 4.43 -3.30
N THR A 32 -9.23 3.94 -2.73
CA THR A 32 -9.61 4.16 -1.33
C THR A 32 -9.94 2.83 -0.64
N ARG A 33 -9.78 2.79 0.70
CA ARG A 33 -10.12 1.60 1.49
C ARG A 33 -11.59 1.19 1.39
N LEU A 34 -12.48 2.12 1.06
CA LEU A 34 -13.93 1.84 0.97
C LEU A 34 -14.29 1.03 -0.27
N ASP A 35 -13.51 1.15 -1.33
CA ASP A 35 -13.74 0.49 -2.62
C ASP A 35 -12.94 -0.82 -2.74
N ALA A 36 -12.13 -1.15 -1.72
CA ALA A 36 -11.20 -2.26 -1.77
C ALA A 36 -11.90 -3.61 -1.53
N GLY A 37 -11.54 -4.62 -2.31
CA GLY A 37 -12.06 -5.99 -2.18
C GLY A 37 -11.45 -6.78 -1.03
N THR A 38 -11.60 -8.10 -1.06
CA THR A 38 -10.96 -9.00 -0.08
C THR A 38 -9.47 -9.22 -0.35
N ALA A 39 -9.01 -8.92 -1.55
CA ALA A 39 -7.61 -8.92 -1.97
C ALA A 39 -7.42 -7.85 -3.04
N ASP A 40 -6.23 -7.28 -3.11
CA ASP A 40 -5.89 -6.26 -4.10
C ASP A 40 -4.41 -6.26 -4.45
N GLU A 41 -4.06 -5.69 -5.59
CA GLU A 41 -2.68 -5.52 -6.03
C GLU A 41 -2.06 -4.30 -5.35
N ALA A 42 -0.99 -4.53 -4.60
CA ALA A 42 -0.18 -3.47 -4.03
C ALA A 42 0.72 -2.83 -5.08
N PHE A 43 1.21 -1.64 -4.79
CA PHE A 43 2.05 -0.86 -5.67
C PHE A 43 3.40 -1.52 -6.01
N CYS A 44 3.86 -2.47 -5.18
CA CYS A 44 5.03 -3.31 -5.47
C CYS A 44 4.75 -4.42 -6.51
N GLY A 45 3.52 -4.52 -7.03
CA GLY A 45 3.10 -5.50 -8.04
C GLY A 45 2.66 -6.85 -7.47
N ASN A 46 2.63 -7.00 -6.14
CA ASN A 46 2.18 -8.22 -5.48
C ASN A 46 0.72 -8.10 -5.02
N THR A 47 -0.04 -9.19 -5.13
CA THR A 47 -1.43 -9.26 -4.62
C THR A 47 -1.44 -9.73 -3.17
N PHE A 48 -2.18 -9.01 -2.32
CA PHE A 48 -2.32 -9.35 -0.91
C PHE A 48 -3.77 -9.50 -0.50
N ALA A 49 -4.05 -10.42 0.42
CA ALA A 49 -5.33 -10.48 1.12
C ALA A 49 -5.45 -9.26 2.04
N LEU A 50 -6.51 -8.47 1.86
CA LEU A 50 -6.72 -7.28 2.67
C LEU A 50 -7.26 -7.67 4.04
N ALA A 51 -6.66 -7.11 5.08
CA ALA A 51 -7.03 -7.36 6.46
C ALA A 51 -7.80 -6.18 7.07
N ASN A 52 -8.37 -6.43 8.26
CA ASN A 52 -8.82 -5.38 9.15
C ASN A 52 -7.82 -5.21 10.32
N PRO A 53 -6.72 -4.48 10.10
CA PRO A 53 -5.66 -4.36 11.09
C PRO A 53 -6.12 -3.61 12.34
N SER A 54 -5.70 -4.12 13.48
CA SER A 54 -5.79 -3.45 14.78
C SER A 54 -4.85 -2.26 14.85
N GLU A 55 -5.03 -1.40 15.85
CA GLU A 55 -4.09 -0.30 16.12
C GLU A 55 -2.66 -0.80 16.35
N MET A 56 -2.49 -1.93 17.02
CA MET A 56 -1.17 -2.54 17.25
C MET A 56 -0.50 -2.98 15.96
N ASP A 57 -1.28 -3.45 14.98
CA ASP A 57 -0.75 -3.82 13.66
C ASP A 57 -0.20 -2.60 12.93
N TRP A 58 -0.85 -1.45 13.06
CA TRP A 58 -0.35 -0.19 12.49
C TRP A 58 0.95 0.26 13.14
N ILE A 59 1.13 0.03 14.44
CA ILE A 59 2.35 0.41 15.15
C ILE A 59 3.53 -0.48 14.72
N HIS A 60 3.31 -1.79 14.56
CA HIS A 60 4.39 -2.75 14.33
C HIS A 60 4.67 -3.06 12.86
N ALA A 61 3.65 -3.03 11.99
CA ALA A 61 3.82 -3.36 10.58
C ALA A 61 4.66 -2.28 9.89
N LYS A 62 5.88 -2.67 9.51
CA LYS A 62 6.80 -1.82 8.75
C LYS A 62 6.21 -1.49 7.38
N THR A 63 6.58 -0.33 6.85
CA THR A 63 6.25 0.06 5.48
C THR A 63 7.03 -0.80 4.48
N CYS A 64 6.34 -1.32 3.46
CA CYS A 64 6.99 -1.97 2.32
C CYS A 64 7.96 -0.99 1.63
N GLN A 65 9.22 -1.37 1.54
CA GLN A 65 10.27 -0.51 0.99
C GLN A 65 10.05 -0.22 -0.50
N ASP A 66 9.61 -1.21 -1.26
CA ASP A 66 9.36 -1.05 -2.70
C ASP A 66 8.18 -0.13 -2.96
N CYS A 67 7.04 -0.33 -2.28
CA CYS A 67 5.89 0.57 -2.37
C CYS A 67 6.29 2.02 -2.06
N ASN A 68 7.09 2.24 -1.02
CA ASN A 68 7.51 3.58 -0.61
C ASN A 68 8.46 4.23 -1.60
N THR A 69 9.44 3.48 -2.10
CA THR A 69 10.43 3.96 -3.07
C THR A 69 9.77 4.32 -4.39
N LEU A 70 9.01 3.37 -4.97
CA LEU A 70 8.38 3.55 -6.27
C LEU A 70 7.33 4.69 -6.24
N LEU A 71 6.55 4.84 -5.15
CA LEU A 71 5.59 5.94 -5.02
C LEU A 71 6.28 7.31 -4.92
N LYS A 72 7.40 7.39 -4.20
CA LYS A 72 8.20 8.63 -4.11
C LYS A 72 8.75 9.02 -5.47
N GLU A 73 9.26 8.05 -6.23
CA GLU A 73 9.76 8.24 -7.59
C GLU A 73 8.66 8.72 -8.53
N MET A 74 7.48 8.08 -8.51
CA MET A 74 6.33 8.50 -9.31
C MET A 74 5.90 9.94 -9.00
N LYS A 75 5.92 10.33 -7.72
CA LYS A 75 5.51 11.68 -7.29
C LYS A 75 6.60 12.74 -7.43
N GLY A 76 7.77 12.38 -7.97
CA GLY A 76 8.89 13.31 -8.17
C GLY A 76 9.54 13.78 -6.86
N TRP A 77 9.48 12.97 -5.80
CA TRP A 77 10.17 13.29 -4.55
C TRP A 77 11.70 13.19 -4.78
N PRO A 78 12.50 14.21 -4.40
CA PRO A 78 13.96 14.17 -4.58
C PRO A 78 14.59 13.06 -3.74
N ARG A 79 15.40 12.21 -4.38
CA ARG A 79 16.12 11.12 -3.71
C ARG A 79 17.08 11.63 -2.63
#